data_AF-A0AAV1M4D5-F1
#
_entry.id   AF-A0AAV1M4D5-F1
#
_cell.length_a   1.000
_cell.length_b   1.000
_cell.length_c   1.000
_cell.angle_alpha   90.00
_cell.angle_beta   90.00
_cell.angle_gamma   90.00
#
_symmetry.space_group_name_H-M   'P 1'
#
loop_
_entity.id
_entity.type
_entity.pdbx_description
1 polymer ?
#
loop_
_entity_poly.entity_id
_entity_poly.type
_entity_poly.pdbx_seq_one_letter_code
_entity_poly.pdbx_strand_id
1 'polypeptide(L)'
;MSKVVKSSAREMILEVKEFCEAEQKNQGVLIPLNNVRKRVAAITGVSEKTITRITKEGITAASTSKKIVTPGKSRPHPKKFDLDGFDL
;
A
#
# COMPACT_ATOMS: atom_id res chain seq x y z
N MET A 1 8.20 22.03 -12.55
CA MET A 1 6.73 21.80 -12.59
C MET A 1 6.32 21.09 -11.30
N SER A 2 5.47 21.70 -10.47
CA SER A 2 4.90 21.02 -9.31
C SER A 2 3.97 19.89 -9.79
N LYS A 3 4.21 18.66 -9.34
CA LYS A 3 3.30 17.55 -9.65
C LYS A 3 2.00 17.77 -8.88
N VAL A 4 0.87 17.70 -9.58
CA VAL A 4 -0.45 17.77 -8.95
C VAL A 4 -0.66 16.51 -8.12
N VAL A 5 -0.77 16.68 -6.79
CA VAL A 5 -1.10 15.60 -5.86
C VAL A 5 -2.62 15.44 -5.80
N LYS A 6 -3.12 14.21 -5.94
CA LYS A 6 -4.55 13.87 -5.83
C LYS A 6 -5.05 14.05 -4.39
N SER A 7 -6.34 14.31 -4.20
CA SER A 7 -6.98 14.57 -2.89
C SER A 7 -6.61 13.56 -1.81
N SER A 8 -6.81 12.27 -2.06
CA SER A 8 -6.48 11.19 -1.11
C SER A 8 -5.00 11.19 -0.69
N ALA A 9 -4.09 11.54 -1.59
CA ALA A 9 -2.68 11.64 -1.24
C ALA A 9 -2.38 12.91 -0.41
N ARG A 10 -3.15 13.99 -0.56
CA ARG A 10 -3.04 15.20 0.27
C ARG A 10 -3.50 14.94 1.70
N GLU A 11 -4.59 14.19 1.86
CA GLU A 11 -5.10 13.76 3.17
C GLU A 11 -4.05 12.92 3.91
N MET A 12 -3.49 11.89 3.25
CA MET A 12 -2.41 11.08 3.85
C MET A 12 -1.18 11.93 4.23
N ILE A 13 -0.80 12.92 3.40
CA ILE A 13 0.33 13.82 3.73
C ILE A 13 0.03 14.64 4.98
N LEU A 14 -1.21 15.10 5.16
CA LEU A 14 -1.65 15.84 6.34
C LEU A 14 -1.58 14.96 7.59
N GLU A 15 -2.10 13.73 7.53
CA GLU A 15 -2.05 12.77 8.64
C GLU A 15 -0.61 12.43 9.06
N VAL A 16 0.28 12.21 8.09
CA VAL A 16 1.73 11.99 8.34
C VAL A 16 2.33 13.19 9.08
N LYS A 17 2.01 14.41 8.63
CA LYS A 17 2.52 15.64 9.24
C LYS A 17 2.02 15.77 10.69
N GLU A 18 0.74 15.57 10.93
CA GLU A 18 0.13 15.66 12.26
C GLU A 18 0.75 14.66 13.24
N PHE A 19 0.99 13.42 12.79
CA PHE A 19 1.66 12.42 13.61
C PHE A 19 3.09 12.85 13.98
N CYS A 20 3.86 13.37 13.02
CA CYS A 20 5.20 13.86 13.29
C CYS A 20 5.23 15.08 14.22
N GLU A 21 4.28 16.01 14.08
CA GLU A 21 4.14 17.15 15.00
C GLU A 21 3.75 16.68 16.41
N ALA A 22 2.93 15.63 16.53
CA ALA A 22 2.60 15.04 17.81
C ALA A 22 3.82 14.40 18.50
N GLU A 23 4.67 13.70 17.74
CA GLU A 23 5.95 13.18 18.25
C GLU A 23 6.90 14.32 18.67
N GLN A 24 6.95 15.40 17.89
CA GLN A 24 7.76 16.57 18.23
C GLN A 24 7.29 17.23 19.54
N LYS A 25 5.97 17.41 19.71
CA LYS A 25 5.36 17.97 20.93
C LYS A 25 5.62 17.11 22.16
N ASN A 26 5.60 15.79 21.99
CA ASN A 26 5.91 14.83 23.06
C ASN A 26 7.42 14.66 23.34
N GLN A 27 8.30 15.35 22.60
CA GLN A 27 9.76 15.23 22.70
C GLN A 27 10.24 13.77 22.63
N GLY A 28 9.52 12.94 21.86
CA GLY A 28 9.72 11.51 21.92
C GLY A 28 8.86 10.76 20.92
N VAL A 29 9.25 9.51 20.70
CA VAL A 29 8.57 8.63 19.75
C VAL A 29 7.28 8.09 20.40
N LEU A 30 6.12 8.38 19.81
CA LEU A 30 4.81 7.91 20.32
C LEU A 30 4.71 6.38 20.28
N ILE A 31 5.24 5.78 19.21
CA ILE A 31 5.22 4.33 18.97
C ILE A 31 6.65 3.89 18.64
N PRO A 32 7.22 2.90 19.32
CA PRO A 32 8.61 2.48 19.11
C PRO A 32 8.96 2.27 17.63
N LEU A 33 10.14 2.73 17.21
CA LEU A 33 10.61 2.63 15.83
C LEU A 33 10.65 1.19 15.31
N ASN A 34 10.90 0.22 16.20
CA ASN A 34 10.90 -1.20 15.89
C ASN A 34 9.51 -1.69 15.42
N ASN A 35 8.44 -1.05 15.87
CA ASN A 35 7.06 -1.43 15.58
C ASN A 35 6.53 -0.70 14.33
N VAL A 36 7.23 -0.85 13.21
CA VAL A 36 6.94 -0.15 11.94
C VAL A 36 5.47 -0.30 11.52
N ARG A 37 4.89 -1.50 11.64
CA ARG A 37 3.48 -1.75 11.25
C ARG A 37 2.49 -0.94 12.08
N LYS A 38 2.69 -0.88 13.40
CA LYS A 38 1.87 -0.10 14.31
C LYS A 38 1.97 1.39 14.04
N ARG A 39 3.17 1.88 13.72
CA ARG A 39 3.39 3.27 13.31
C ARG A 39 2.59 3.61 12.06
N VAL A 40 2.74 2.79 11.01
CA VAL A 40 2.02 3.00 9.75
C VAL A 40 0.50 2.93 9.97
N ALA A 41 0.01 2.00 10.80
CA ALA A 41 -1.40 1.89 11.14
C ALA A 41 -1.93 3.15 11.85
N ALA A 42 -1.17 3.67 12.81
CA ALA A 42 -1.54 4.88 13.54
C ALA A 42 -1.55 6.12 12.63
N ILE A 43 -0.58 6.23 11.71
CA ILE A 43 -0.48 7.36 10.78
C ILE A 43 -1.60 7.31 9.73
N THR A 44 -1.82 6.15 9.12
CA THR A 44 -2.72 6.03 7.94
C THR A 44 -4.16 5.67 8.30
N GLY A 45 -4.45 5.37 9.57
CA GLY A 45 -5.76 4.86 10.01
C GLY A 45 -6.11 3.46 9.48
N VAL A 46 -5.18 2.78 8.81
CA VAL A 46 -5.41 1.47 8.19
C VAL A 46 -5.02 0.33 9.13
N SER A 47 -5.77 -0.77 9.12
CA SER A 47 -5.44 -1.94 9.95
C SER A 47 -4.07 -2.55 9.61
N GLU A 48 -3.37 -3.08 10.62
CA GLU A 48 -2.08 -3.76 10.45
C GLU A 48 -2.14 -4.92 9.45
N LYS A 49 -3.29 -5.61 9.38
CA LYS A 49 -3.53 -6.71 8.44
C LYS A 49 -3.52 -6.21 7.00
N THR A 50 -4.17 -5.08 6.73
CA THR A 50 -4.16 -4.46 5.40
C THR A 50 -2.77 -3.99 5.02
N ILE A 51 -2.04 -3.36 5.95
CA ILE A 51 -0.64 -2.97 5.72
C ILE A 51 0.22 -4.19 5.36
N THR A 52 0.05 -5.30 6.09
CA THR A 52 0.77 -6.56 5.81
C THR A 52 0.42 -7.14 4.43
N ARG A 53 -0.80 -6.94 3.94
CA ARG A 53 -1.18 -7.34 2.58
C ARG A 53 -0.50 -6.45 1.54
N ILE A 54 -0.56 -5.13 1.73
CA ILE A 54 0.07 -4.15 0.82
C ILE A 54 1.58 -4.35 0.75
N THR A 55 2.25 -4.64 1.87
CA THR A 55 3.70 -4.90 1.86
C THR A 55 4.06 -6.15 1.07
N LYS A 56 3.27 -7.24 1.20
CA LYS A 56 3.44 -8.44 0.36
C LYS A 56 3.22 -8.14 -1.11
N GLU A 57 2.16 -7.40 -1.45
CA GLU A 57 1.89 -6.97 -2.83
C GLU A 57 3.02 -6.10 -3.38
N GLY A 58 3.62 -5.23 -2.57
CA GLY A 58 4.79 -4.42 -2.89
C GLY A 58 6.03 -5.25 -3.21
N ILE A 59 6.30 -6.30 -2.42
CA ILE A 59 7.41 -7.23 -2.67
C ILE A 59 7.20 -7.96 -4.02
N THR A 60 6.00 -8.47 -4.27
CA THR A 60 5.68 -9.14 -5.54
C THR A 60 5.71 -8.19 -6.75
N ALA A 61 5.27 -6.95 -6.55
CA ALA A 61 5.32 -5.89 -7.56
C ALA A 61 6.77 -5.56 -7.94
N ALA A 62 7.65 -5.41 -6.94
CA ALA A 62 9.08 -5.16 -7.14
C ALA A 62 9.76 -6.31 -7.88
N SER A 63 9.47 -7.56 -7.51
CA SER A 63 10.07 -8.74 -8.18
C SER A 63 9.61 -8.92 -9.63
N THR A 64 8.37 -8.53 -9.94
CA THR A 64 7.77 -8.72 -11.27
C THR A 64 7.84 -7.46 -12.14
N SER A 65 8.43 -6.36 -11.64
CA SER A 65 8.37 -5.01 -12.24
C SER A 65 6.95 -4.56 -12.62
N LYS A 66 5.95 -5.03 -11.87
CA LYS A 66 4.53 -4.71 -12.06
C LYS A 66 4.07 -3.71 -11.00
N LYS A 67 2.93 -3.06 -11.23
CA LYS A 67 2.32 -2.17 -10.23
C LYS A 67 1.72 -2.97 -9.07
N ILE A 68 1.65 -2.36 -7.89
CA ILE A 68 0.97 -2.93 -6.72
C ILE A 68 -0.48 -3.28 -7.11
N VAL A 69 -0.92 -4.46 -6.69
CA VAL A 69 -2.22 -5.02 -7.03
C VAL A 69 -3.29 -4.35 -6.19
N THR A 70 -4.22 -3.61 -6.81
CA THR A 70 -5.41 -3.12 -6.10
C THR A 70 -6.49 -4.22 -6.06
N PRO A 71 -6.98 -4.63 -4.89
CA PRO A 71 -8.10 -5.56 -4.77
C PRO A 71 -9.35 -5.05 -5.49
N GLY A 72 -10.16 -5.97 -6.03
CA GLY A 72 -11.43 -5.63 -6.71
C GLY A 72 -11.30 -4.94 -8.07
N LYS A 73 -10.08 -4.58 -8.49
CA LYS A 73 -9.85 -4.00 -9.82
C LYS A 73 -10.01 -5.07 -10.90
N SER A 74 -11.02 -4.92 -11.76
CA SER A 74 -11.21 -5.78 -12.94
C SER A 74 -9.96 -5.78 -13.82
N ARG A 75 -9.60 -6.96 -14.31
CA ARG A 75 -8.45 -7.17 -15.20
C ARG A 75 -8.89 -7.96 -16.42
N PRO A 76 -8.39 -7.60 -17.62
CA PRO A 76 -8.59 -8.43 -18.79
C PRO A 76 -7.90 -9.78 -18.54
N HIS A 77 -8.68 -10.85 -18.60
CA HIS A 77 -8.15 -12.20 -18.61
C HIS A 77 -7.68 -12.52 -20.04
N PRO A 78 -6.51 -13.16 -20.23
CA PRO A 78 -6.18 -13.72 -21.53
C PRO A 78 -7.28 -14.69 -21.94
N LYS A 79 -7.69 -14.63 -23.21
CA LYS A 79 -8.65 -15.61 -23.76
C LYS A 79 -8.08 -17.01 -23.52
N LYS A 80 -8.89 -17.91 -22.97
CA LYS A 80 -8.52 -19.33 -22.89
C LYS A 80 -8.34 -19.82 -24.33
N PHE A 81 -7.22 -20.49 -24.62
CA PHE A 81 -7.09 -21.27 -25.84
C PHE A 81 -7.87 -22.56 -25.61
N ASP A 82 -8.83 -22.88 -26.48
CA ASP A 82 -9.46 -24.20 -26.49
C ASP A 82 -8.43 -25.20 -27.00
N LEU A 83 -7.93 -26.04 -26.09
CA LEU A 83 -7.06 -27.18 -26.41
C LEU A 83 -7.93 -28.43 -26.61
N ASP A 84 -8.89 -28.34 -27.53
CA ASP A 84 -9.79 -29.46 -27.91
C ASP A 84 -9.19 -30.32 -29.04
N GLY A 85 -7.87 -30.49 -29.04
CA GLY A 85 -7.12 -31.16 -30.11
C GLY A 85 -6.33 -32.39 -29.67
N PHE A 86 -6.68 -33.02 -28.55
CA PHE A 86 -6.14 -34.34 -28.20
C PHE A 86 -7.03 -35.42 -28.83
N ASP A 87 -6.83 -35.68 -30.13
CA ASP A 87 -7.22 -36.96 -30.72
C ASP A 87 -6.17 -38.02 -30.29
N LEU A 88 -6.63 -39.01 -29.53
CA LEU A 88 -5.87 -40.19 -29.06
C LEU A 88 -5.54 -41.17 -30.18
#